data_AF-A0AAT9HR35-F1
#
_entry.id   AF-A0AAT9HR35-F1
#
_cell.length_a   1.000
_cell.length_b   1.000
_cell.length_c   1.000
_cell.angle_alpha   90.00
_cell.angle_beta   90.00
_cell.angle_gamma   90.00
#
_symmetry.space_group_name_H-M   'P 1'
#
loop_
_entity.id
_entity.type
_entity.pdbx_description
1 polymer ?
#
loop_
_entity_poly.entity_id
_entity_poly.type
_entity_poly.pdbx_seq_one_letter_code
_entity_poly.pdbx_strand_id
1 'polypeptide(L)'
;MGRAVRGALGAVVLADTRRLEDCFAAIDYFERRAIPFLVGVNCFEGAARYPAEDVRRALDLDDHVPLLMTDARDRESVKETLIGVVQHAMTRAAQHRQTVGT
;
A
#
# COMPACT_ATOMS: atom_id res chain seq x y z
N MET A 1 15.34 -0.69 -5.04
CA MET A 1 14.59 -0.06 -3.92
C MET A 1 15.40 -0.07 -2.61
N GLY A 2 16.57 0.59 -2.53
CA GLY A 2 17.50 0.38 -1.40
C GLY A 2 17.62 1.53 -0.39
N ARG A 3 17.51 2.79 -0.84
CA ARG A 3 17.79 3.97 -0.01
C ARG A 3 16.53 4.69 0.50
N ALA A 4 15.41 4.60 -0.21
CA ALA A 4 14.19 5.35 0.12
C ALA A 4 13.47 4.91 1.42
N VAL A 5 13.83 3.74 1.97
CA VAL A 5 13.05 3.10 3.04
C VAL A 5 13.74 3.16 4.40
N ARG A 6 14.99 3.65 4.47
CA ARG A 6 15.71 3.77 5.75
C ARG A 6 15.03 4.82 6.63
N GLY A 7 14.44 4.39 7.74
CA GLY A 7 13.76 5.25 8.71
C GLY A 7 12.31 5.61 8.35
N ALA A 8 11.75 5.03 7.28
CA ALA A 8 10.35 5.24 6.93
C ALA A 8 9.43 4.49 7.92
N LEU A 9 8.34 5.15 8.34
CA LEU A 9 7.30 4.54 9.17
C LEU A 9 6.47 3.52 8.38
N GLY A 10 6.30 3.75 7.08
CA GLY A 10 5.64 2.87 6.13
C GLY A 10 5.82 3.36 4.69
N ALA A 11 5.26 2.63 3.74
CA ALA A 11 5.36 2.95 2.31
C ALA A 11 4.01 2.90 1.58
N VAL A 12 3.88 3.67 0.51
CA VAL A 12 2.74 3.57 -0.41
C VAL A 12 3.24 2.98 -1.73
N VAL A 13 2.60 1.90 -2.17
CA VAL A 13 2.74 1.37 -3.53
C VAL A 13 1.61 1.96 -4.36
N LEU A 14 1.93 2.89 -5.25
CA LEU A 14 0.95 3.47 -6.17
C LEU A 14 0.86 2.58 -7.42
N ALA A 15 -0.22 1.81 -7.52
CA ALA A 15 -0.43 0.83 -8.58
C ALA A 15 -1.23 1.40 -9.75
N ASP A 16 -0.67 1.38 -10.95
CA ASP A 16 -1.38 1.74 -12.18
C ASP A 16 -2.10 0.51 -12.74
N THR A 17 -3.42 0.57 -12.93
CA THR A 17 -4.22 -0.57 -13.42
C THR A 17 -3.84 -1.03 -14.83
N ARG A 18 -3.10 -0.21 -15.58
CA ARG A 18 -2.59 -0.55 -16.92
C ARG A 18 -1.30 -1.37 -16.89
N ARG A 19 -0.60 -1.37 -15.76
CA ARG A 19 0.74 -1.96 -15.58
C ARG A 19 0.90 -2.49 -14.16
N LEU A 20 -0.05 -3.31 -13.71
CA LEU A 20 -0.07 -3.83 -12.34
C LEU A 20 1.17 -4.67 -12.02
N GLU A 21 1.75 -5.33 -13.04
CA GLU A 21 2.92 -6.19 -12.89
C GLU A 21 4.17 -5.46 -12.40
N ASP A 22 4.28 -4.15 -12.66
CA ASP A 22 5.38 -3.33 -12.17
C ASP A 22 5.36 -3.19 -10.64
N CYS A 23 4.22 -3.47 -9.99
CA CYS A 23 4.05 -3.35 -8.56
C CYS A 23 4.49 -4.60 -7.78
N PHE A 24 4.56 -5.77 -8.43
CA PHE A 24 4.84 -7.03 -7.75
C PHE A 24 6.18 -6.98 -7.00
N ALA A 25 7.24 -6.50 -7.66
CA ALA A 25 8.57 -6.40 -7.03
C ALA A 25 8.60 -5.44 -5.82
N ALA A 26 7.71 -4.44 -5.79
CA ALA A 26 7.59 -3.53 -4.66
C ALA A 26 6.83 -4.19 -3.50
N ILE A 27 5.71 -4.86 -3.81
CA ILE A 27 4.89 -5.60 -2.84
C ILE A 27 5.74 -6.67 -2.15
N ASP A 28 6.37 -7.56 -2.94
CA ASP A 28 7.29 -8.60 -2.46
C ASP A 28 8.36 -8.05 -1.51
N TYR A 29 8.93 -6.90 -1.87
CA TYR A 29 9.98 -6.27 -1.08
C TYR A 29 9.49 -5.83 0.30
N PHE A 30 8.30 -5.23 0.38
CA PHE A 30 7.75 -4.75 1.65
C PHE A 30 7.25 -5.90 2.51
N GLU A 31 6.60 -6.90 1.92
CA GLU A 31 6.12 -8.11 2.60
C GLU A 31 7.27 -8.89 3.23
N ARG A 32 8.30 -9.24 2.45
CA ARG A 32 9.46 -10.01 2.93
C ARG A 32 10.22 -9.32 4.06
N ARG A 33 10.11 -7.99 4.16
CA ARG A 33 10.77 -7.17 5.19
C ARG A 33 9.84 -6.77 6.32
N ALA A 34 8.58 -7.21 6.29
CA ALA A 34 7.54 -6.82 7.24
C ALA A 34 7.44 -5.29 7.43
N ILE A 35 7.68 -4.53 6.36
CA ILE A 35 7.58 -3.07 6.39
C ILE A 35 6.12 -2.71 6.16
N PRO A 36 5.45 -1.94 7.04
CA PRO A 36 4.06 -1.56 6.82
C PRO A 36 3.91 -0.80 5.51
N PHE A 37 2.96 -1.23 4.68
CA PHE A 37 2.68 -0.56 3.42
C PHE A 37 1.18 -0.57 3.10
N LEU A 38 0.81 0.31 2.19
CA LEU A 38 -0.54 0.45 1.65
C LEU A 38 -0.47 0.48 0.13
N VAL A 39 -1.45 -0.10 -0.55
CA VAL A 39 -1.58 -0.04 -2.00
C VAL A 39 -2.61 1.02 -2.39
N GLY A 40 -2.19 2.05 -3.10
CA GLY A 40 -3.08 3.02 -3.72
C GLY A 40 -3.28 2.66 -5.18
N VAL A 41 -4.50 2.30 -5.59
CA VAL A 41 -4.83 2.01 -6.99
C VAL A 41 -5.06 3.34 -7.69
N ASN A 42 -4.15 3.70 -8.59
CA ASN A 42 -4.16 4.98 -9.27
C ASN A 42 -5.27 5.06 -10.34
N CYS A 43 -6.39 5.68 -9.97
CA CYS A 43 -7.62 5.76 -10.75
C CYS A 43 -7.82 7.19 -11.29
N PHE A 44 -6.92 7.62 -12.19
CA PHE A 44 -7.05 8.90 -12.86
C PHE A 44 -8.00 8.83 -14.07
N GLU A 45 -8.36 9.98 -14.64
CA GLU A 45 -9.33 10.06 -15.75
C GLU A 45 -8.87 9.22 -16.97
N GLY A 46 -9.72 8.28 -17.40
CA GLY A 46 -9.42 7.31 -18.46
C GLY A 46 -8.78 5.99 -17.99
N ALA A 47 -8.47 5.84 -16.70
CA ALA A 47 -8.02 4.55 -16.16
C ALA A 47 -9.19 3.57 -16.03
N ALA A 48 -8.96 2.30 -16.37
CA ALA A 48 -9.94 1.24 -16.15
C ALA A 48 -10.19 1.09 -14.64
N ARG A 49 -11.45 1.24 -14.24
CA ARG A 49 -11.90 1.08 -12.86
C ARG A 49 -12.27 -0.37 -12.63
N TYR A 50 -11.46 -1.05 -11.82
CA TYR A 50 -11.72 -2.40 -11.37
C TYR A 50 -12.25 -2.37 -9.93
N PRO A 51 -13.13 -3.30 -9.54
CA PRO A 51 -13.44 -3.55 -8.14
C PRO A 51 -12.16 -3.75 -7.31
N ALA A 52 -12.15 -3.25 -6.08
CA ALA A 52 -10.98 -3.36 -5.19
C ALA A 52 -10.55 -4.83 -4.96
N GLU A 53 -11.52 -5.73 -4.89
CA GLU A 53 -11.30 -7.18 -4.75
C GLU A 53 -10.60 -7.82 -5.95
N ASP A 54 -10.90 -7.36 -7.18
CA ASP A 54 -10.24 -7.84 -8.39
C ASP A 54 -8.79 -7.38 -8.44
N VAL A 55 -8.54 -6.12 -8.07
CA VAL A 55 -7.17 -5.61 -7.99
C VAL A 55 -6.38 -6.32 -6.90
N ARG A 56 -6.98 -6.55 -5.72
CA ARG A 56 -6.36 -7.32 -4.63
C ARG A 56 -5.94 -8.70 -5.11
N ARG A 57 -6.84 -9.42 -5.77
CA ARG A 57 -6.58 -10.75 -6.32
C ARG A 57 -5.50 -10.72 -7.41
N ALA A 58 -5.54 -9.74 -8.31
CA ALA A 58 -4.54 -9.60 -9.36
C ALA A 58 -3.14 -9.28 -8.82
N LEU A 59 -3.07 -8.60 -7.68
CA LEU A 59 -1.83 -8.26 -6.99
C LEU A 59 -1.40 -9.30 -5.94
N ASP A 60 -2.16 -10.39 -5.75
CA ASP A 60 -1.94 -11.41 -4.71
C ASP A 60 -1.75 -10.80 -3.31
N LEU A 61 -2.52 -9.75 -3.00
CA LEU A 61 -2.33 -8.98 -1.76
C LEU A 61 -3.00 -9.63 -0.56
N ASP A 62 -2.21 -9.86 0.49
CA ASP A 62 -2.69 -10.28 1.81
C ASP A 62 -3.81 -9.37 2.34
N ASP A 63 -4.86 -9.95 2.93
CA ASP A 63 -6.06 -9.24 3.43
C ASP A 63 -5.77 -8.08 4.38
N HIS A 64 -4.66 -8.17 5.12
CA HIS A 64 -4.26 -7.15 6.08
C HIS A 64 -3.63 -5.91 5.45
N VAL A 65 -3.19 -5.98 4.18
CA VAL A 65 -2.60 -4.86 3.44
C VAL A 65 -3.73 -3.95 2.98
N PRO A 66 -3.81 -2.68 3.41
CA PRO A 66 -4.88 -1.80 2.97
C PRO A 66 -4.77 -1.49 1.48
N LEU A 67 -5.92 -1.45 0.80
CA LEU A 67 -6.03 -1.06 -0.61
C LEU A 67 -7.02 0.09 -0.71
N LEU A 68 -6.57 1.22 -1.26
CA LEU A 68 -7.40 2.42 -1.46
C LEU A 68 -7.43 2.81 -2.94
N MET A 69 -8.55 3.37 -3.38
CA MET A 69 -8.61 4.04 -4.69
C MET A 69 -8.04 5.44 -4.55
N THR A 70 -7.05 5.77 -5.37
CA THR A 70 -6.29 7.02 -5.27
C THR A 70 -6.24 7.70 -6.64
N ASP A 71 -6.53 9.00 -6.75
CA ASP A 71 -6.05 9.80 -7.91
C ASP A 71 -4.83 10.57 -7.43
N ALA A 72 -3.64 10.19 -7.91
CA ALA A 72 -2.39 10.82 -7.50
C ALA A 72 -2.26 12.31 -7.93
N ARG A 73 -3.18 12.79 -8.77
CA ARG A 73 -3.27 14.21 -9.18
C ARG A 73 -4.17 15.02 -8.25
N ASP A 74 -5.02 14.35 -7.47
CA ASP A 74 -5.92 14.99 -6.51
C ASP A 74 -5.28 15.05 -5.13
N ARG A 75 -5.13 16.28 -4.61
CA ARG A 75 -4.45 16.54 -3.34
C ARG A 75 -5.16 15.86 -2.17
N GLU A 76 -6.48 15.86 -2.15
CA GLU A 76 -7.26 15.29 -1.06
C GLU A 76 -7.16 13.76 -1.07
N SER A 77 -7.21 13.14 -2.26
CA SER A 77 -7.01 11.71 -2.45
C SER A 77 -5.62 11.24 -2.01
N VAL A 78 -4.57 11.99 -2.36
CA VAL A 78 -3.19 11.71 -1.89
C VAL A 78 -3.11 11.85 -0.37
N LYS A 79 -3.72 12.89 0.21
CA LYS A 79 -3.75 13.08 1.66
C LYS A 79 -4.39 11.90 2.38
N GLU A 80 -5.55 11.43 1.93
CA GLU A 80 -6.22 10.25 2.51
C GLU A 80 -5.35 8.98 2.41
N THR A 81 -4.67 8.80 1.27
CA THR A 81 -3.74 7.68 1.06
C THR A 81 -2.57 7.72 2.06
N LEU A 82 -2.00 8.91 2.28
CA LEU A 82 -0.91 9.11 3.24
C LEU A 82 -1.37 8.94 4.70
N ILE A 83 -2.58 9.37 5.04
CA ILE A 83 -3.18 9.12 6.35
C ILE A 83 -3.33 7.61 6.57
N GLY A 84 -3.86 6.90 5.57
CA GLY A 84 -4.07 5.45 5.63
C GLY A 84 -2.79 4.66 5.90
N VAL A 85 -1.68 5.00 5.23
CA VAL A 85 -0.40 4.30 5.48
C VAL A 85 0.14 4.56 6.89
N VAL A 86 0.00 5.79 7.41
CA VAL A 86 0.44 6.13 8.77
C VAL A 86 -0.39 5.37 9.80
N GLN A 87 -1.72 5.36 9.64
CA GLN A 87 -2.62 4.62 10.52
C GLN A 87 -2.32 3.11 10.50
N HIS A 88 -2.08 2.55 9.31
CA HIS A 88 -1.72 1.14 9.17
C HIS A 88 -0.41 0.81 9.89
N ALA A 89 0.63 1.63 9.69
CA ALA A 89 1.92 1.46 10.34
C ALA A 89 1.82 1.53 11.88
N MET A 90 1.03 2.48 12.42
CA MET A 90 0.80 2.60 13.85
C MET A 90 0.09 1.37 14.42
N THR A 91 -0.94 0.86 13.74
CA THR A 91 -1.65 -0.36 14.14
C THR A 91 -0.73 -1.57 14.15
N ARG A 92 0.12 -1.75 13.12
CA ARG A 92 1.10 -2.85 13.07
C ARG A 92 2.13 -2.75 14.20
N ALA A 93 2.63 -1.55 14.48
CA ALA A 93 3.56 -1.33 15.58
C ALA A 93 2.93 -1.59 16.97
N ALA A 94 1.64 -1.28 17.13
CA ALA A 94 0.90 -1.60 18.34
C ALA A 94 0.72 -3.12 18.51
N GLN A 95 0.35 -3.83 17.44
CA GLN A 95 0.21 -5.30 17.44
C GLN A 95 1.55 -5.99 17.75
N HIS A 96 2.64 -5.56 17.13
CA HIS A 96 3.96 -6.15 17.35
C HIS A 96 4.43 -6.04 18.81
N ARG A 97 4.12 -4.93 19.48
CA ARG A 97 4.41 -4.76 20.92
C ARG A 97 3.64 -5.72 21.82
N GLN A 98 2.45 -6.16 21.42
CA GLN A 98 1.64 -7.09 22.21
C GLN A 98 2.15 -8.53 22.09
N THR A 99 2.63 -8.94 20.92
CA THR A 99 3.18 -10.29 20.71
C THR A 99 4.51 -10.51 21.44
N VAL A 100 5.33 -9.48 21.63
CA VAL A 100 6.62 -9.58 22.35
C VAL A 100 6.45 -9.59 23.88
N GLY A 101 5.27 -9.21 24.39
CA GLY A 101 4.98 -9.15 25.82
C GLY A 101 4.33 -10.42 26.41
N THR A 102 4.20 -11.49 25.63
CA THR A 102 3.62 -12.79 26.05
C THR A 102 4.70 -13.86 26.03
#